data_AF-A0A939KWG9-F1
#
_entry.id   AF-A0A939KWG9-F1
#
_cell.length_a   1.000
_cell.length_b   1.000
_cell.length_c   1.000
_cell.angle_alpha   90.00
_cell.angle_beta   90.00
_cell.angle_gamma   90.00
#
_symmetry.space_group_name_H-M   'P 1'
#
loop_
_entity.id
_entity.type
_entity.pdbx_description
1 polymer ?
#
loop_
_entity_poly.entity_id
_entity_poly.type
_entity_poly.pdbx_seq_one_letter_code
_entity_poly.pdbx_strand_id
1 'polypeptide(L)'
;MTKNIKEIIKAVKKRLKPLKSLMIKPRQQEVNPTGELLGYLESPQAMEKNLNGTLRVSGWILHKQAKITALMLAQSGFPEEQIAYGIERPDVAGVFPEIASAQTSGFERKIILDRNYTSKINIEIWAILENGDRLCCFTRVLTKDGQVQDDSPSFQRYLFFYGVARKAWVAYKQGRIPFLSRVGRQAWVVYKQGRLLWGQDVLYPDKIHPAIQELIRDRVKYPESFNSGISSWDEIYQHELKSVKGDRVEAGMRYYRNGSMIMDAVRELIMKYRGGFDRLDSFLDFACGYGRSTRFPIQEMPASHIWVSDIDATAVKFQMAQFGVNGIVSTTNPEEYNSDRRFDVIVASSFFSHIPEKTFTKWMQKLYSLVSPNGMLIFSVHDRSLFPDSLNAEIYFIPQSESQYLDRQEYGTTYVTEEFVSKVIQEVTGGEAKYQRLPKGLCKHQDIYIVNKLDV
;
A
#
# COMPACT_ATOMS: atom_id res chain seq x y z
N MET A 1 -9.17 -2.60 -69.87
CA MET A 1 -9.01 -4.03 -69.47
C MET A 1 -8.85 -4.12 -67.96
N THR A 2 -9.83 -4.69 -67.25
CA THR A 2 -9.82 -4.84 -65.80
C THR A 2 -8.99 -6.06 -65.38
N LYS A 3 -7.76 -5.84 -64.88
CA LYS A 3 -6.98 -6.94 -64.27
C LYS A 3 -7.67 -7.43 -63.00
N ASN A 4 -7.85 -8.75 -62.90
CA ASN A 4 -8.63 -9.37 -61.83
C ASN A 4 -7.98 -9.13 -60.46
N ILE A 5 -8.71 -8.45 -59.56
CA ILE A 5 -8.23 -8.04 -58.24
C ILE A 5 -7.72 -9.24 -57.42
N LYS A 6 -8.30 -10.44 -57.60
CA LYS A 6 -7.85 -11.67 -56.92
C LYS A 6 -6.41 -12.05 -57.30
N GLU A 7 -5.97 -11.78 -58.54
CA GLU A 7 -4.59 -12.05 -58.97
C GLU A 7 -3.59 -11.04 -58.42
N ILE A 8 -3.96 -9.76 -58.39
CA ILE A 8 -3.11 -8.69 -57.81
C ILE A 8 -2.84 -9.00 -56.33
N ILE A 9 -3.87 -9.38 -55.58
CA ILE A 9 -3.74 -9.80 -54.18
C ILE A 9 -2.86 -11.07 -54.04
N LYS A 10 -2.99 -12.04 -54.96
CA LYS A 10 -2.17 -13.27 -54.98
C LYS A 10 -0.69 -12.96 -55.28
N ALA A 11 -0.40 -12.03 -56.19
CA ALA A 11 0.96 -11.60 -56.52
C ALA A 11 1.63 -10.83 -55.37
N VAL A 12 0.92 -9.87 -54.75
CA VAL A 12 1.41 -9.11 -53.59
C VAL A 12 1.70 -10.03 -52.41
N LYS A 13 0.81 -10.98 -52.10
CA LYS A 13 1.04 -12.00 -51.06
C LYS A 13 2.20 -12.95 -51.37
N LYS A 14 2.56 -13.17 -52.64
CA LYS A 14 3.73 -13.97 -53.04
C LYS A 14 5.04 -13.19 -52.87
N ARG A 15 5.09 -11.90 -53.22
CA ARG A 15 6.29 -11.04 -53.06
C ARG A 15 6.60 -10.64 -51.61
N LEU A 16 5.60 -10.58 -50.72
CA LEU A 16 5.80 -10.19 -49.30
C LEU A 16 6.35 -11.31 -48.38
N LYS A 17 6.54 -12.55 -48.88
CA LYS A 17 7.05 -13.66 -48.05
C LYS A 17 8.55 -13.55 -47.68
N PRO A 18 9.49 -13.17 -48.57
CA PRO A 18 10.92 -13.12 -48.22
C PRO A 18 11.35 -11.85 -47.47
N LEU A 19 10.63 -10.74 -47.65
CA LEU A 19 11.06 -9.40 -47.19
C LEU A 19 10.79 -9.11 -45.70
N LYS A 20 10.42 -10.11 -44.89
CA LYS A 20 10.22 -9.98 -43.44
C LYS A 20 11.32 -10.60 -42.58
N SER A 21 12.34 -11.22 -43.17
CA SER A 21 13.44 -11.88 -42.44
C SER A 21 14.74 -11.07 -42.33
N LEU A 22 14.87 -9.92 -43.01
CA LEU A 22 16.04 -9.04 -42.89
C LEU A 22 15.63 -7.55 -42.78
N MET A 23 15.51 -7.05 -41.55
CA MET A 23 15.87 -5.68 -41.16
C MET A 23 15.80 -5.53 -39.63
N ILE A 24 16.89 -5.07 -39.02
CA ILE A 24 16.97 -4.76 -37.59
C ILE A 24 17.37 -3.28 -37.46
N LYS A 25 16.73 -2.53 -36.56
CA LYS A 25 17.18 -1.20 -36.12
C LYS A 25 17.43 -1.22 -34.60
N PRO A 26 18.43 -0.47 -34.10
CA PRO A 26 18.80 -0.48 -32.69
C PRO A 26 17.75 0.21 -31.81
N ARG A 27 17.72 -0.17 -30.53
CA ARG A 27 16.96 0.53 -29.49
C ARG A 27 17.91 1.44 -28.73
N GLN A 28 17.53 2.71 -28.54
CA GLN A 28 17.93 3.39 -27.31
C GLN A 28 17.18 2.74 -26.16
N GLN A 29 17.92 2.33 -25.14
CA GLN A 29 17.49 1.34 -24.15
C GLN A 29 18.10 1.76 -22.81
N GLU A 30 17.39 1.59 -21.69
CA GLU A 30 17.97 1.88 -20.36
C GLU A 30 19.22 1.00 -20.15
N VAL A 31 20.39 1.61 -20.22
CA VAL A 31 21.64 0.95 -19.84
C VAL A 31 21.60 0.74 -18.34
N ASN A 32 21.88 -0.49 -17.95
CA ASN A 32 22.15 -0.89 -16.57
C ASN A 32 23.40 -1.80 -16.64
N PRO A 33 24.20 -1.91 -15.57
CA PRO A 33 25.46 -2.64 -15.59
C PRO A 33 25.28 -4.10 -16.01
N THR A 34 26.12 -4.55 -16.94
CA THR A 34 26.17 -5.92 -17.45
C THR A 34 27.60 -6.27 -17.87
N GLY A 35 27.93 -7.55 -17.95
CA GLY A 35 29.30 -8.00 -18.20
C GLY A 35 30.15 -7.83 -16.94
N GLU A 36 31.21 -7.03 -17.02
CA GLU A 36 32.19 -6.86 -15.95
C GLU A 36 31.90 -5.73 -14.96
N LEU A 37 30.93 -4.87 -15.27
CA LEU A 37 30.36 -3.89 -14.34
C LEU A 37 29.16 -4.46 -13.59
N LEU A 38 29.14 -4.27 -12.27
CA LEU A 38 28.03 -4.59 -11.38
C LEU A 38 27.58 -3.31 -10.67
N GLY A 39 26.27 -3.03 -10.64
CA GLY A 39 25.75 -1.83 -10.02
C GLY A 39 24.24 -1.68 -10.18
N TYR A 40 23.66 -0.81 -9.35
CA TYR A 40 22.25 -0.46 -9.43
C TYR A 40 22.04 1.03 -9.18
N LEU A 41 21.28 1.67 -10.08
CA LEU A 41 20.88 3.07 -9.94
C LEU A 41 19.62 3.13 -9.09
N GLU A 42 19.83 3.31 -7.78
CA GLU A 42 18.82 3.29 -6.72
C GLU A 42 17.87 4.49 -6.81
N SER A 43 18.40 5.66 -7.17
CA SER A 43 17.67 6.89 -7.48
C SER A 43 18.39 7.58 -8.65
N PRO A 44 17.69 8.10 -9.67
CA PRO A 44 16.25 8.08 -9.83
C PRO A 44 15.71 6.70 -10.18
N GLN A 45 14.62 6.28 -9.53
CA GLN A 45 13.83 5.14 -9.99
C GLN A 45 13.17 5.44 -11.35
N ALA A 46 12.89 4.41 -12.16
CA ALA A 46 12.24 4.57 -13.47
C ALA A 46 10.80 5.14 -13.41
N MET A 47 10.20 5.20 -12.22
CA MET A 47 9.21 6.21 -11.87
C MET A 47 9.53 6.74 -10.47
N GLU A 48 10.19 7.90 -10.42
CA GLU A 48 10.45 8.61 -9.16
C GLU A 48 9.46 9.78 -9.03
N LYS A 49 8.74 9.86 -7.91
CA LYS A 49 7.76 10.93 -7.64
C LYS A 49 8.40 12.18 -6.99
N ASN A 50 9.60 12.56 -7.43
CA ASN A 50 10.34 13.72 -6.91
C ASN A 50 10.10 15.00 -7.73
N LEU A 51 9.32 15.96 -7.21
CA LEU A 51 9.29 17.34 -7.73
C LEU A 51 9.21 18.40 -6.62
N ASN A 52 10.22 18.43 -5.76
CA ASN A 52 10.53 19.60 -4.93
C ASN A 52 11.50 20.59 -5.61
N GLY A 53 11.84 20.37 -6.89
CA GLY A 53 12.81 21.18 -7.66
C GLY A 53 14.27 20.71 -7.54
N THR A 54 14.52 19.56 -6.91
CA THR A 54 15.84 18.91 -6.88
C THR A 54 15.67 17.42 -7.08
N LEU A 55 16.52 16.87 -7.95
CA LEU A 55 16.59 15.47 -8.30
C LEU A 55 17.85 14.85 -7.68
N ARG A 56 17.72 13.65 -7.10
CA ARG A 56 18.85 12.87 -6.61
C ARG A 56 19.24 11.84 -7.68
N VAL A 57 20.55 11.66 -7.85
CA VAL A 57 21.14 10.62 -8.68
C VAL A 57 22.14 9.89 -7.80
N SER A 58 21.80 8.70 -7.34
CA SER A 58 22.58 7.93 -6.38
C SER A 58 22.43 6.44 -6.60
N GLY A 59 23.49 5.70 -6.34
CA GLY A 59 23.51 4.26 -6.42
C GLY A 59 24.85 3.72 -5.97
N TRP A 60 25.16 2.53 -6.47
CA TRP A 60 26.48 1.95 -6.39
C TRP A 60 26.87 1.34 -7.74
N ILE A 61 28.16 1.37 -8.03
CA ILE A 61 28.76 0.82 -9.25
C ILE A 61 30.18 0.38 -8.92
N LEU A 62 30.54 -0.82 -9.38
CA LEU A 62 31.89 -1.37 -9.27
C LEU A 62 32.20 -2.21 -10.51
N HIS A 63 33.48 -2.40 -10.79
CA HIS A 63 33.96 -3.34 -11.80
C HIS A 63 34.57 -4.53 -11.07
N LYS A 64 34.39 -5.74 -11.61
CA LYS A 64 34.81 -6.99 -10.95
C LYS A 64 36.33 -7.19 -10.79
N GLN A 65 37.17 -6.35 -11.38
CA GLN A 65 38.63 -6.54 -11.43
C GLN A 65 39.39 -5.20 -11.52
N ALA A 66 39.05 -4.37 -12.52
CA ALA A 66 39.70 -3.07 -12.75
C ALA A 66 39.19 -2.00 -11.77
N LYS A 67 40.02 -1.00 -11.47
CA LYS A 67 39.62 0.14 -10.64
C LYS A 67 38.90 1.20 -11.49
N ILE A 68 37.70 1.58 -11.05
CA ILE A 68 37.03 2.81 -11.50
C ILE A 68 37.75 3.99 -10.84
N THR A 69 38.22 4.94 -11.63
CA THR A 69 38.96 6.14 -11.18
C THR A 69 38.08 7.39 -11.13
N ALA A 70 37.06 7.48 -11.98
CA ALA A 70 36.08 8.57 -11.99
C ALA A 70 34.71 8.09 -12.50
N LEU A 71 33.65 8.79 -12.06
CA LEU A 71 32.33 8.72 -12.68
C LEU A 71 31.99 10.07 -13.32
N MET A 72 31.54 10.03 -14.57
CA MET A 72 31.05 11.19 -15.32
C MET A 72 29.53 11.11 -15.47
N LEU A 73 28.86 12.26 -15.38
CA LEU A 73 27.41 12.44 -15.46
C LEU A 73 27.08 13.38 -16.61
N ALA A 74 26.36 12.88 -17.62
CA ALA A 74 25.84 13.69 -18.72
C ALA A 74 24.32 13.86 -18.60
N GLN A 75 23.83 15.08 -18.83
CA GLN A 75 22.41 15.43 -18.76
C GLN A 75 21.94 16.15 -20.03
N SER A 76 20.73 15.87 -20.50
CA SER A 76 20.14 16.57 -21.65
C SER A 76 20.16 18.10 -21.51
N GLY A 77 20.88 18.77 -22.41
CA GLY A 77 20.96 20.24 -22.49
C GLY A 77 22.10 20.87 -21.68
N PHE A 78 22.89 20.07 -20.96
CA PHE A 78 24.00 20.53 -20.12
C PHE A 78 25.31 19.81 -20.49
N PRO A 79 26.49 20.40 -20.23
CA PRO A 79 27.77 19.70 -20.38
C PRO A 79 27.88 18.52 -19.40
N GLU A 80 28.72 17.55 -19.73
CA GLU A 80 29.06 16.42 -18.85
C GLU A 80 29.96 16.88 -17.70
N GLU A 81 29.61 16.51 -16.46
CA GLU A 81 30.36 16.85 -15.23
C GLU A 81 30.89 15.59 -14.54
N GLN A 82 31.99 15.69 -13.79
CA GLN A 82 32.45 14.60 -12.92
C GLN A 82 31.66 14.61 -11.61
N ILE A 83 31.20 13.44 -11.14
CA ILE A 83 30.43 13.31 -9.90
C ILE A 83 31.22 12.61 -8.79
N ALA A 84 30.78 12.84 -7.54
CA ALA A 84 31.37 12.23 -6.36
C ALA A 84 31.17 10.70 -6.37
N TYR A 85 32.29 9.99 -6.34
CA TYR A 85 32.41 8.54 -6.28
C TYR A 85 33.52 8.19 -5.28
N GLY A 86 33.43 7.02 -4.65
CA GLY A 86 34.25 6.69 -3.48
C GLY A 86 33.46 6.74 -2.15
N ILE A 87 32.14 6.91 -2.19
CA ILE A 87 31.30 6.99 -0.98
C ILE A 87 31.17 5.59 -0.38
N GLU A 88 31.30 5.48 0.95
CA GLU A 88 31.29 4.18 1.62
C GLU A 88 29.95 3.44 1.45
N ARG A 89 30.05 2.13 1.16
CA ARG A 89 28.94 1.19 1.01
C ARG A 89 29.26 -0.16 1.68
N PRO A 90 29.22 -0.23 3.03
CA PRO A 90 29.43 -1.48 3.76
C PRO A 90 28.39 -2.57 3.40
N ASP A 91 27.22 -2.17 2.94
CA ASP A 91 26.17 -3.07 2.44
C ASP A 91 26.55 -3.73 1.11
N VAL A 92 27.19 -2.99 0.20
CA VAL A 92 27.67 -3.53 -1.08
C VAL A 92 28.94 -4.36 -0.86
N ALA A 93 29.83 -3.95 0.05
CA ALA A 93 30.96 -4.77 0.49
C ALA A 93 30.52 -6.07 1.19
N GLY A 94 29.40 -6.06 1.91
CA GLY A 94 28.82 -7.28 2.49
C GLY A 94 28.29 -8.28 1.45
N VAL A 95 27.97 -7.82 0.23
CA VAL A 95 27.52 -8.67 -0.89
C VAL A 95 28.67 -9.07 -1.82
N PHE A 96 29.72 -8.25 -1.92
CA PHE A 96 30.90 -8.46 -2.77
C PHE A 96 32.23 -8.25 -2.01
N PRO A 97 32.49 -8.98 -0.90
CA PRO A 97 33.63 -8.73 -0.02
C PRO A 97 34.99 -9.00 -0.68
N GLU A 98 35.02 -9.80 -1.75
CA GLU A 98 36.21 -10.08 -2.56
C GLU A 98 36.64 -8.90 -3.45
N ILE A 99 35.78 -7.90 -3.65
CA ILE A 99 36.06 -6.74 -4.51
C ILE A 99 36.45 -5.55 -3.62
N ALA A 100 37.75 -5.23 -3.57
CA ALA A 100 38.30 -4.18 -2.69
C ALA A 100 37.70 -2.77 -2.91
N SER A 101 37.10 -2.50 -4.07
CA SER A 101 36.38 -1.25 -4.37
C SER A 101 34.91 -1.25 -3.94
N ALA A 102 34.33 -2.39 -3.54
CA ALA A 102 32.93 -2.48 -3.11
C ALA A 102 32.65 -1.59 -1.89
N GLN A 103 33.58 -1.53 -0.93
CA GLN A 103 33.49 -0.70 0.27
C GLN A 103 33.35 0.79 -0.02
N THR A 104 33.77 1.28 -1.20
CA THR A 104 33.68 2.69 -1.61
C THR A 104 32.94 2.87 -2.96
N SER A 105 32.12 1.88 -3.34
CA SER A 105 31.41 1.84 -4.64
C SER A 105 30.23 2.81 -4.78
N GLY A 106 29.94 3.61 -3.75
CA GLY A 106 28.82 4.54 -3.72
C GLY A 106 29.07 5.83 -4.51
N PHE A 107 28.01 6.36 -5.10
CA PHE A 107 27.97 7.71 -5.68
C PHE A 107 26.68 8.45 -5.33
N GLU A 108 26.77 9.78 -5.22
CA GLU A 108 25.62 10.67 -5.12
C GLU A 108 25.89 11.99 -5.86
N ARG A 109 24.90 12.45 -6.61
CA ARG A 109 24.76 13.83 -7.08
C ARG A 109 23.34 14.33 -6.81
N LYS A 110 23.21 15.63 -6.54
CA LYS A 110 21.94 16.35 -6.46
C LYS A 110 21.92 17.41 -7.56
N ILE A 111 20.90 17.38 -8.40
CA ILE A 111 20.70 18.22 -9.59
C ILE A 111 19.50 19.13 -9.33
N ILE A 112 19.64 20.44 -9.50
CA ILE A 112 18.52 21.39 -9.36
C ILE A 112 17.78 21.48 -10.70
N LEU A 113 16.45 21.46 -10.67
CA LEU A 113 15.58 21.45 -11.85
C LEU A 113 14.58 22.60 -11.81
N ASP A 114 14.38 23.27 -12.94
CA ASP A 114 13.36 24.31 -13.09
C ASP A 114 11.96 23.73 -12.88
N ARG A 115 11.14 24.45 -12.10
CA ARG A 115 9.74 24.10 -11.80
C ARG A 115 8.86 24.08 -13.05
N ASN A 116 9.23 24.83 -14.08
CA ASN A 116 8.53 24.87 -15.37
C ASN A 116 9.11 23.90 -16.42
N TYR A 117 10.03 23.00 -16.04
CA TYR A 117 10.61 22.02 -16.97
C TYR A 117 9.57 20.95 -17.36
N THR A 118 8.94 21.14 -18.52
CA THR A 118 7.82 20.32 -19.03
C THR A 118 8.24 19.13 -19.89
N SER A 119 9.54 18.82 -19.99
CA SER A 119 10.07 17.81 -20.93
C SER A 119 10.87 16.69 -20.23
N LYS A 120 11.50 15.82 -21.00
CA LYS A 120 12.21 14.62 -20.50
C LYS A 120 13.68 14.90 -20.27
N ILE A 121 14.15 14.59 -19.07
CA ILE A 121 15.57 14.62 -18.72
C ILE A 121 16.15 13.24 -18.99
N ASN A 122 17.10 13.10 -19.91
CA ASN A 122 17.99 11.93 -19.94
C ASN A 122 19.18 12.19 -19.03
N ILE A 123 19.59 11.15 -18.30
CA ILE A 123 20.76 11.13 -17.44
C ILE A 123 21.58 9.89 -17.76
N GLU A 124 22.86 10.09 -18.04
CA GLU A 124 23.83 9.03 -18.32
C GLU A 124 24.98 9.10 -17.33
N ILE A 125 25.43 7.94 -16.86
CA ILE A 125 26.56 7.80 -15.94
C ILE A 125 27.57 6.86 -16.58
N TRP A 126 28.81 7.34 -16.70
CA TRP A 126 29.93 6.65 -17.31
C TRP A 126 31.05 6.45 -16.32
N ALA A 127 31.59 5.24 -16.21
CA ALA A 127 32.82 4.98 -15.46
C ALA A 127 34.03 5.16 -16.37
N ILE A 128 35.07 5.80 -15.82
CA ILE A 128 36.42 5.78 -16.35
C ILE A 128 37.23 4.77 -15.53
N LEU A 129 37.90 3.85 -16.21
CA LEU A 129 38.79 2.87 -15.58
C LEU A 129 40.24 3.37 -15.53
N GLU A 130 41.07 2.75 -14.69
CA GLU A 130 42.48 3.12 -14.51
C GLU A 130 43.36 2.96 -15.76
N ASN A 131 42.94 2.12 -16.72
CA ASN A 131 43.58 1.98 -18.03
C ASN A 131 43.12 3.04 -19.06
N GLY A 132 42.18 3.92 -18.69
CA GLY A 132 41.60 4.95 -19.55
C GLY A 132 40.31 4.54 -20.28
N ASP A 133 39.87 3.27 -20.18
CA ASP A 133 38.62 2.83 -20.83
C ASP A 133 37.39 3.52 -20.21
N ARG A 134 36.47 3.95 -21.07
CA ARG A 134 35.20 4.60 -20.69
C ARG A 134 34.02 3.67 -20.97
N LEU A 135 33.28 3.30 -19.94
CA LEU A 135 32.15 2.37 -20.01
C LEU A 135 30.85 3.04 -19.55
N CYS A 136 29.74 2.81 -20.26
CA CYS A 136 28.42 3.29 -19.84
C CYS A 136 27.87 2.39 -18.73
N CYS A 137 27.65 2.95 -17.55
CA CYS A 137 27.12 2.24 -16.39
C CYS A 137 25.59 2.29 -16.37
N PHE A 138 25.04 3.49 -16.54
CA PHE A 138 23.61 3.74 -16.45
C PHE A 138 23.12 4.76 -17.50
N THR A 139 21.93 4.53 -18.04
CA THR A 139 21.18 5.52 -18.84
C THR A 139 19.73 5.48 -18.42
N ARG A 140 19.17 6.60 -17.94
CA ARG A 140 17.77 6.68 -17.49
C ARG A 140 17.13 8.01 -17.88
N VAL A 141 15.91 7.91 -18.44
CA VAL A 141 15.09 9.05 -18.87
C VAL A 141 13.90 9.21 -17.94
N LEU A 142 13.64 10.44 -17.47
CA LEU A 142 12.69 10.72 -16.39
C LEU A 142 11.38 11.36 -16.85
N THR A 143 10.30 11.12 -16.09
CA THR A 143 8.93 11.66 -16.29
C THR A 143 8.10 11.53 -14.99
N LYS A 144 7.02 12.33 -14.85
CA LYS A 144 6.21 12.59 -13.62
C LYS A 144 4.78 11.99 -13.74
N ASP A 145 4.19 11.36 -12.70
CA ASP A 145 2.77 10.84 -12.74
C ASP A 145 2.10 10.32 -11.42
N GLY A 146 0.80 9.89 -11.48
CA GLY A 146 -0.22 9.66 -10.37
C GLY A 146 -0.65 8.23 -9.85
N GLN A 147 -1.97 7.88 -9.84
CA GLN A 147 -2.78 6.97 -8.92
C GLN A 147 -4.10 6.37 -9.62
N VAL A 148 -5.07 5.47 -9.21
CA VAL A 148 -5.52 4.48 -8.13
C VAL A 148 -6.79 3.62 -8.59
N GLN A 149 -7.36 2.46 -8.09
CA GLN A 149 -7.00 1.24 -7.26
C GLN A 149 -8.10 0.09 -7.11
N ASP A 150 -7.82 -1.27 -7.22
CA ASP A 150 -8.86 -2.39 -7.12
C ASP A 150 -8.55 -3.93 -6.81
N ASP A 151 -9.47 -4.73 -6.16
CA ASP A 151 -9.35 -6.06 -5.37
C ASP A 151 -10.18 -7.33 -5.82
N SER A 152 -10.02 -8.54 -5.18
CA SER A 152 -10.87 -9.82 -5.20
C SER A 152 -10.12 -11.20 -5.06
N PRO A 153 -10.77 -12.40 -4.96
CA PRO A 153 -10.09 -13.71 -5.01
C PRO A 153 -9.51 -14.09 -6.38
N SER A 154 -10.18 -13.65 -7.45
CA SER A 154 -9.61 -13.52 -8.80
C SER A 154 -8.31 -12.70 -8.80
N PHE A 155 -8.18 -11.79 -7.82
CA PHE A 155 -7.11 -10.81 -7.73
C PHE A 155 -5.92 -11.22 -6.86
N GLN A 156 -6.03 -12.10 -5.85
CA GLN A 156 -4.81 -12.72 -5.29
C GLN A 156 -4.07 -13.51 -6.39
N ARG A 157 -4.83 -14.21 -7.25
CA ARG A 157 -4.29 -14.81 -8.49
C ARG A 157 -3.81 -13.73 -9.47
N TYR A 158 -4.52 -12.62 -9.65
CA TYR A 158 -4.08 -11.52 -10.52
C TYR A 158 -2.80 -10.85 -10.03
N LEU A 159 -2.58 -10.63 -8.73
CA LEU A 159 -1.35 -10.08 -8.14
C LEU A 159 -0.17 -11.02 -8.40
N PHE A 160 -0.34 -12.32 -8.15
CA PHE A 160 0.67 -13.32 -8.47
C PHE A 160 0.99 -13.34 -9.98
N PHE A 161 -0.03 -13.40 -10.83
CA PHE A 161 0.14 -13.34 -12.28
C PHE A 161 0.64 -11.98 -12.79
N TYR A 162 0.42 -10.87 -12.08
CA TYR A 162 0.90 -9.53 -12.41
C TYR A 162 2.37 -9.36 -12.03
N GLY A 163 2.78 -9.86 -10.86
CA GLY A 163 4.19 -9.93 -10.45
C GLY A 163 5.01 -10.83 -11.38
N VAL A 164 4.46 -12.00 -11.73
CA VAL A 164 5.07 -12.93 -12.70
C VAL A 164 5.04 -12.34 -14.12
N ALA A 165 3.94 -11.73 -14.57
CA ALA A 165 3.85 -11.05 -15.86
C ALA A 165 4.84 -9.88 -15.96
N ARG A 166 5.00 -9.06 -14.91
CA ARG A 166 5.98 -7.97 -14.85
C ARG A 166 7.40 -8.50 -15.02
N LYS A 167 7.77 -9.58 -14.32
CA LYS A 167 9.09 -10.23 -14.47
C LYS A 167 9.28 -10.86 -15.86
N ALA A 168 8.29 -11.62 -16.34
CA ALA A 168 8.34 -12.30 -17.65
C ALA A 168 8.29 -11.33 -18.85
N TRP A 169 7.60 -10.20 -18.73
CA TRP A 169 7.54 -9.15 -19.75
C TRP A 169 8.87 -8.40 -19.90
N VAL A 170 9.56 -8.14 -18.78
CA VAL A 170 10.93 -7.62 -18.79
C VAL A 170 11.89 -8.61 -19.44
N ALA A 171 11.81 -9.91 -19.07
CA ALA A 171 12.59 -10.96 -19.72
C ALA A 171 12.30 -11.10 -21.23
N TYR A 172 11.04 -11.03 -21.65
CA TYR A 172 10.66 -10.97 -23.06
C TYR A 172 11.28 -9.76 -23.77
N LYS A 173 11.12 -8.54 -23.22
CA LYS A 173 11.67 -7.33 -23.84
C LYS A 173 13.20 -7.37 -23.95
N GLN A 174 13.87 -7.97 -22.97
CA GLN A 174 15.32 -8.23 -22.97
C GLN A 174 15.75 -9.38 -23.89
N GLY A 175 14.84 -9.97 -24.67
CA GLY A 175 15.12 -11.00 -25.68
C GLY A 175 15.24 -12.43 -25.14
N ARG A 176 14.97 -12.65 -23.85
CA ARG A 176 15.23 -13.93 -23.14
C ARG A 176 14.07 -14.94 -23.27
N ILE A 177 12.92 -14.53 -23.80
CA ILE A 177 11.70 -15.33 -24.05
C ILE A 177 10.99 -14.75 -25.31
N PRO A 178 10.07 -15.44 -26.04
CA PRO A 178 9.29 -14.88 -27.18
C PRO A 178 7.80 -14.51 -26.91
N PHE A 179 7.30 -13.46 -27.57
CA PHE A 179 6.00 -12.79 -27.30
C PHE A 179 4.76 -13.32 -28.03
N LEU A 180 4.89 -13.96 -29.20
CA LEU A 180 3.72 -14.49 -29.92
C LEU A 180 3.07 -15.70 -29.23
N SER A 181 3.72 -16.24 -28.19
CA SER A 181 3.12 -17.17 -27.22
C SER A 181 1.81 -16.62 -26.63
N ARG A 182 0.92 -17.52 -26.19
CA ARG A 182 -0.35 -17.13 -25.52
C ARG A 182 -0.05 -16.37 -24.23
N VAL A 183 0.96 -16.84 -23.49
CA VAL A 183 1.53 -16.24 -22.26
C VAL A 183 1.98 -14.79 -22.48
N GLY A 184 2.81 -14.52 -23.48
CA GLY A 184 3.37 -13.17 -23.71
C GLY A 184 2.31 -12.10 -24.01
N ARG A 185 1.17 -12.50 -24.59
CA ARG A 185 0.04 -11.60 -24.85
C ARG A 185 -0.89 -11.43 -23.65
N GLN A 186 -1.18 -12.48 -22.88
CA GLN A 186 -1.98 -12.37 -21.65
C GLN A 186 -1.25 -11.56 -20.56
N ALA A 187 0.07 -11.76 -20.41
CA ALA A 187 0.91 -10.98 -19.51
C ALA A 187 0.89 -9.47 -19.79
N TRP A 188 0.84 -9.07 -21.06
CA TRP A 188 0.79 -7.66 -21.47
C TRP A 188 -0.52 -6.96 -21.09
N VAL A 189 -1.67 -7.65 -21.23
CA VAL A 189 -2.98 -7.13 -20.82
C VAL A 189 -3.01 -6.92 -19.30
N VAL A 190 -2.61 -7.94 -18.54
CA VAL A 190 -2.56 -7.92 -17.07
C VAL A 190 -1.67 -6.78 -16.55
N TYR A 191 -0.45 -6.66 -17.10
CA TYR A 191 0.48 -5.57 -16.74
C TYR A 191 -0.08 -4.16 -16.97
N LYS A 192 -0.95 -3.98 -17.97
CA LYS A 192 -1.47 -2.66 -18.34
C LYS A 192 -2.55 -2.14 -17.38
N GLN A 193 -3.38 -3.03 -16.82
CA GLN A 193 -4.46 -2.64 -15.90
C GLN A 193 -3.93 -2.37 -14.48
N GLY A 194 -3.14 -3.28 -13.90
CA GLY A 194 -2.67 -3.14 -12.51
C GLY A 194 -1.77 -1.91 -12.23
N ARG A 195 -1.11 -1.33 -13.25
CA ARG A 195 -0.23 -0.16 -13.03
C ARG A 195 -0.95 1.19 -12.96
N LEU A 196 -2.18 1.28 -13.48
CA LEU A 196 -2.98 2.49 -13.43
C LEU A 196 -3.62 2.73 -12.05
N LEU A 197 -3.49 1.73 -11.17
CA LEU A 197 -4.34 1.54 -10.02
C LEU A 197 -3.56 1.54 -8.68
N TRP A 198 -2.23 1.46 -8.61
CA TRP A 198 -1.62 0.87 -7.39
C TRP A 198 -0.30 1.45 -6.84
N GLY A 199 -0.08 2.77 -6.94
CA GLY A 199 1.22 3.41 -6.65
C GLY A 199 1.43 4.03 -5.25
N GLN A 200 1.37 3.25 -4.17
CA GLN A 200 1.72 3.62 -2.78
C GLN A 200 3.14 3.17 -2.38
N ASP A 201 3.76 3.82 -1.39
CA ASP A 201 5.02 3.39 -0.78
C ASP A 201 4.76 2.73 0.58
N VAL A 202 5.63 1.79 0.99
CA VAL A 202 5.53 1.07 2.28
C VAL A 202 6.70 1.46 3.18
N LEU A 203 6.37 1.92 4.38
CA LEU A 203 7.31 2.32 5.43
C LEU A 203 7.48 1.18 6.43
N TYR A 204 8.70 1.01 6.94
CA TYR A 204 9.07 0.00 7.94
C TYR A 204 9.92 0.62 9.07
N PRO A 205 9.30 1.33 10.03
CA PRO A 205 10.04 1.99 11.13
C PRO A 205 10.76 1.02 12.08
N ASP A 206 10.22 -0.19 12.22
CA ASP A 206 10.77 -1.33 12.97
C ASP A 206 12.17 -1.75 12.51
N LYS A 207 12.42 -1.75 11.20
CA LYS A 207 13.72 -2.13 10.60
C LYS A 207 14.82 -1.10 10.85
N ILE A 208 14.47 0.03 11.47
CA ILE A 208 15.36 1.15 11.74
C ILE A 208 15.63 1.28 13.26
N HIS A 209 14.78 0.74 14.14
CA HIS A 209 14.90 0.98 15.58
C HIS A 209 14.50 -0.21 16.50
N PRO A 210 15.42 -0.74 17.33
CA PRO A 210 15.15 -1.89 18.21
C PRO A 210 13.97 -1.72 19.17
N ALA A 211 13.70 -0.51 19.70
CA ALA A 211 12.58 -0.31 20.63
C ALA A 211 11.19 -0.59 20.02
N ILE A 212 11.06 -0.49 18.70
CA ILE A 212 9.83 -0.89 17.99
C ILE A 212 9.77 -2.41 17.85
N GLN A 213 10.91 -3.07 17.62
CA GLN A 213 10.98 -4.54 17.56
C GLN A 213 10.63 -5.17 18.92
N GLU A 214 11.07 -4.57 20.02
CA GLU A 214 10.69 -4.99 21.38
C GLU A 214 9.20 -4.74 21.65
N LEU A 215 8.67 -3.57 21.29
CA LEU A 215 7.23 -3.29 21.39
C LEU A 215 6.36 -4.27 20.59
N ILE A 216 6.84 -4.75 19.44
CA ILE A 216 6.18 -5.81 18.66
C ILE A 216 6.31 -7.15 19.39
N ARG A 217 7.51 -7.51 19.86
CA ARG A 217 7.77 -8.76 20.60
C ARG A 217 6.87 -8.93 21.82
N ASP A 218 6.67 -7.86 22.59
CA ASP A 218 5.80 -7.83 23.77
C ASP A 218 4.28 -7.92 23.45
N ARG A 219 3.87 -7.77 22.18
CA ARG A 219 2.46 -7.57 21.80
C ARG A 219 1.90 -8.60 20.83
N VAL A 220 2.72 -9.46 20.23
CA VAL A 220 2.26 -10.41 19.21
C VAL A 220 2.81 -11.81 19.40
N LYS A 221 2.03 -12.80 18.97
CA LYS A 221 2.30 -14.22 19.14
C LYS A 221 3.49 -14.74 18.31
N TYR A 222 3.74 -14.14 17.15
CA TYR A 222 4.77 -14.57 16.21
C TYR A 222 5.57 -13.38 15.64
N PRO A 223 6.41 -12.69 16.44
CA PRO A 223 7.03 -11.41 16.09
C PRO A 223 7.80 -11.40 14.75
N GLU A 224 8.52 -12.49 14.45
CA GLU A 224 9.25 -12.68 13.18
C GLU A 224 8.36 -12.68 11.92
N SER A 225 7.04 -12.83 12.09
CA SER A 225 6.04 -12.82 11.01
C SER A 225 5.21 -11.54 10.93
N PHE A 226 5.40 -10.61 11.87
CA PHE A 226 4.57 -9.41 11.99
C PHE A 226 4.82 -8.46 10.82
N ASN A 227 3.78 -8.16 10.03
CA ASN A 227 3.90 -7.15 8.97
C ASN A 227 3.78 -5.73 9.54
N SER A 228 4.95 -5.16 9.81
CA SER A 228 5.21 -3.77 10.18
C SER A 228 5.02 -2.74 9.05
N GLY A 229 4.57 -3.15 7.86
CA GLY A 229 4.30 -2.23 6.76
C GLY A 229 3.24 -1.18 7.11
N ILE A 230 3.59 0.09 6.96
CA ILE A 230 2.65 1.23 7.06
C ILE A 230 2.62 1.92 5.71
N SER A 231 1.44 2.26 5.18
CA SER A 231 1.34 3.00 3.92
C SER A 231 1.82 4.43 4.10
N SER A 232 2.50 4.98 3.09
CA SER A 232 2.83 6.41 3.08
C SER A 232 1.60 7.32 3.00
N TRP A 233 0.40 6.80 2.72
CA TRP A 233 -0.86 7.55 2.67
C TRP A 233 -1.76 7.36 3.90
N ASP A 234 -1.32 6.58 4.89
CA ASP A 234 -2.07 6.38 6.14
C ASP A 234 -2.20 7.71 6.91
N GLU A 235 -3.40 8.32 6.87
CA GLU A 235 -3.66 9.62 7.52
C GLU A 235 -3.39 9.59 9.03
N ILE A 236 -3.61 8.45 9.69
CA ILE A 236 -3.36 8.28 11.12
C ILE A 236 -1.85 8.29 11.38
N TYR A 237 -1.06 7.56 10.59
CA TYR A 237 0.39 7.60 10.71
C TYR A 237 0.97 8.97 10.34
N GLN A 238 0.42 9.65 9.33
CA GLN A 238 0.84 11.01 8.97
C GLN A 238 0.48 12.03 10.07
N HIS A 239 -0.65 11.85 10.76
CA HIS A 239 -1.01 12.65 11.94
C HIS A 239 -0.03 12.41 13.09
N GLU A 240 0.23 11.15 13.45
CA GLU A 240 1.19 10.78 14.50
C GLU A 240 2.57 11.40 14.19
N LEU A 241 3.09 11.19 12.97
CA LEU A 241 4.36 11.71 12.47
C LEU A 241 4.44 13.24 12.52
N LYS A 242 3.35 13.94 12.18
CA LYS A 242 3.26 15.41 12.30
C LYS A 242 3.26 15.85 13.77
N SER A 243 2.55 15.15 14.66
CA SER A 243 2.48 15.48 16.09
C SER A 243 3.84 15.40 16.78
N VAL A 244 4.72 14.49 16.32
CA VAL A 244 6.08 14.27 16.83
C VAL A 244 7.15 14.96 15.98
N LYS A 245 6.77 15.95 15.17
CA LYS A 245 7.68 16.80 14.37
C LYS A 245 8.56 16.03 13.38
N GLY A 246 8.11 14.87 12.91
CA GLY A 246 8.82 14.04 11.93
C GLY A 246 9.63 12.87 12.50
N ASP A 247 9.62 12.65 13.82
CA ASP A 247 10.23 11.46 14.42
C ASP A 247 9.47 10.18 14.02
N ARG A 248 10.09 9.40 13.13
CA ARG A 248 9.51 8.13 12.62
C ARG A 248 9.50 7.01 13.66
N VAL A 249 10.36 7.08 14.67
CA VAL A 249 10.47 6.06 15.72
C VAL A 249 9.33 6.26 16.72
N GLU A 250 9.20 7.48 17.26
CA GLU A 250 8.09 7.81 18.17
C GLU A 250 6.73 7.67 17.46
N ALA A 251 6.60 8.14 16.21
CA ALA A 251 5.36 7.97 15.44
C ALA A 251 5.02 6.48 15.22
N GLY A 252 6.02 5.66 14.91
CA GLY A 252 5.87 4.21 14.82
C GLY A 252 5.42 3.60 16.15
N MET A 253 6.10 3.90 17.25
CA MET A 253 5.75 3.38 18.58
C MET A 253 4.32 3.75 18.98
N ARG A 254 3.89 5.00 18.77
CA ARG A 254 2.51 5.44 19.04
C ARG A 254 1.51 4.70 18.16
N TYR A 255 1.75 4.66 16.85
CA TYR A 255 0.88 3.99 15.89
C TYR A 255 0.68 2.50 16.24
N TYR A 256 1.77 1.76 16.52
CA TYR A 256 1.69 0.35 16.91
C TYR A 256 1.04 0.15 18.28
N ARG A 257 1.37 0.99 19.28
CA ARG A 257 0.76 0.91 20.62
C ARG A 257 -0.74 1.21 20.58
N ASN A 258 -1.15 2.20 19.80
CA ASN A 258 -2.57 2.53 19.63
C ASN A 258 -3.30 1.40 18.87
N GLY A 259 -2.67 0.78 17.88
CA GLY A 259 -3.19 -0.41 17.20
C GLY A 259 -3.31 -1.64 18.10
N SER A 260 -2.30 -1.91 18.92
CA SER A 260 -2.34 -3.03 19.87
C SER A 260 -3.36 -2.78 20.99
N MET A 261 -3.49 -1.56 21.51
CA MET A 261 -4.51 -1.24 22.52
C MET A 261 -5.95 -1.39 22.01
N ILE A 262 -6.22 -1.11 20.73
CA ILE A 262 -7.50 -1.45 20.09
C ILE A 262 -7.68 -2.97 20.09
N MET A 263 -6.67 -3.72 19.64
CA MET A 263 -6.80 -5.16 19.48
C MET A 263 -6.78 -5.93 20.83
N ASP A 264 -6.12 -5.41 21.86
CA ASP A 264 -6.09 -6.00 23.19
C ASP A 264 -7.52 -6.02 23.79
N ALA A 265 -8.27 -4.92 23.66
CA ALA A 265 -9.69 -4.86 24.05
C ALA A 265 -10.59 -5.80 23.22
N VAL A 266 -10.38 -5.86 21.90
CA VAL A 266 -11.12 -6.78 21.02
C VAL A 266 -10.80 -8.25 21.35
N ARG A 267 -9.53 -8.57 21.68
CA ARG A 267 -9.09 -9.91 22.08
C ARG A 267 -9.78 -10.34 23.37
N GLU A 268 -9.82 -9.49 24.40
CA GLU A 268 -10.53 -9.79 25.66
C GLU A 268 -12.02 -10.10 25.42
N LEU A 269 -12.68 -9.36 24.53
CA LEU A 269 -14.08 -9.58 24.17
C LEU A 269 -14.30 -10.90 23.41
N ILE A 270 -13.42 -11.23 22.46
CA ILE A 270 -13.48 -12.51 21.72
C ILE A 270 -13.20 -13.70 22.64
N MET A 271 -12.20 -13.61 23.52
CA MET A 271 -11.93 -14.63 24.53
C MET A 271 -13.12 -14.82 25.47
N LYS A 272 -13.72 -13.73 25.97
CA LYS A 272 -14.89 -13.77 26.87
C LYS A 272 -16.15 -14.35 26.21
N TYR A 273 -16.45 -13.94 24.98
CA TYR A 273 -17.76 -14.18 24.37
C TYR A 273 -17.77 -15.26 23.27
N ARG A 274 -16.64 -15.62 22.67
CA ARG A 274 -16.53 -16.71 21.68
C ARG A 274 -15.55 -17.81 22.10
N GLY A 275 -14.70 -17.56 23.09
CA GLY A 275 -13.78 -18.53 23.68
C GLY A 275 -12.41 -18.61 23.02
N GLY A 276 -12.17 -17.82 21.96
CA GLY A 276 -10.90 -17.78 21.23
C GLY A 276 -11.05 -17.43 19.75
N PHE A 277 -9.92 -17.15 19.09
CA PHE A 277 -9.83 -16.85 17.65
C PHE A 277 -9.83 -18.12 16.79
N ASP A 278 -9.42 -19.24 17.39
CA ASP A 278 -9.51 -20.61 16.86
C ASP A 278 -10.96 -21.07 16.59
N ARG A 279 -11.94 -20.31 17.05
CA ARG A 279 -13.39 -20.56 16.93
C ARG A 279 -14.10 -19.61 15.97
N LEU A 280 -13.35 -18.83 15.19
CA LEU A 280 -13.89 -17.84 14.25
C LEU A 280 -13.57 -18.22 12.79
N ASP A 281 -14.60 -18.44 12.00
CA ASP A 281 -14.46 -18.62 10.54
C ASP A 281 -14.44 -17.27 9.81
N SER A 282 -14.89 -16.19 10.48
CA SER A 282 -15.02 -14.88 9.86
C SER A 282 -14.95 -13.69 10.84
N PHE A 283 -13.97 -12.81 10.60
CA PHE A 283 -13.78 -11.53 11.29
C PHE A 283 -13.80 -10.38 10.27
N LEU A 284 -14.44 -9.26 10.59
CA LEU A 284 -14.45 -8.04 9.77
C LEU A 284 -13.94 -6.83 10.58
N ASP A 285 -12.86 -6.20 10.11
CA ASP A 285 -12.43 -4.86 10.55
C ASP A 285 -13.07 -3.81 9.63
N PHE A 286 -13.98 -2.99 10.16
CA PHE A 286 -14.79 -2.02 9.42
C PHE A 286 -14.45 -0.58 9.82
N ALA A 287 -14.28 0.31 8.83
CA ALA A 287 -13.53 1.56 8.92
C ALA A 287 -12.08 1.33 9.40
N CYS A 288 -11.47 0.28 8.86
CA CYS A 288 -10.15 -0.23 9.27
C CYS A 288 -8.97 0.69 8.91
N GLY A 289 -9.19 1.71 8.07
CA GLY A 289 -8.15 2.52 7.44
C GLY A 289 -7.10 1.64 6.76
N TYR A 290 -5.83 1.96 7.01
CA TYR A 290 -4.67 1.22 6.50
C TYR A 290 -4.21 0.09 7.44
N GLY A 291 -5.09 -0.35 8.35
CA GLY A 291 -4.89 -1.55 9.16
C GLY A 291 -4.00 -1.34 10.38
N ARG A 292 -4.15 -0.21 11.08
CA ARG A 292 -3.47 0.04 12.36
C ARG A 292 -3.80 -1.05 13.39
N SER A 293 -5.08 -1.43 13.49
CA SER A 293 -5.62 -2.56 14.24
C SER A 293 -5.37 -3.90 13.52
N THR A 294 -5.69 -3.97 12.23
CA THR A 294 -5.83 -5.24 11.49
C THR A 294 -4.55 -6.07 11.39
N ARG A 295 -3.37 -5.46 11.51
CA ARG A 295 -2.07 -6.17 11.59
C ARG A 295 -1.95 -7.13 12.79
N PHE A 296 -2.77 -6.95 13.83
CA PHE A 296 -2.76 -7.76 15.05
C PHE A 296 -3.61 -9.05 15.00
N PRO A 297 -4.89 -9.08 14.56
CA PRO A 297 -5.68 -10.32 14.48
C PRO A 297 -5.09 -11.39 13.53
N ILE A 298 -4.27 -11.00 12.55
CA ILE A 298 -3.53 -11.93 11.67
C ILE A 298 -2.51 -12.79 12.45
N GLN A 299 -2.12 -12.37 13.65
CA GLN A 299 -1.27 -13.14 14.57
C GLN A 299 -2.07 -14.19 15.37
N GLU A 300 -3.40 -14.10 15.35
CA GLU A 300 -4.32 -14.96 16.13
C GLU A 300 -5.10 -15.95 15.24
N MET A 301 -5.50 -15.54 14.03
CA MET A 301 -6.27 -16.35 13.06
C MET A 301 -5.75 -16.20 11.61
N PRO A 302 -6.03 -17.15 10.71
CA PRO A 302 -5.58 -17.08 9.32
C PRO A 302 -6.10 -15.83 8.60
N ALA A 303 -5.24 -15.15 7.84
CA ALA A 303 -5.63 -13.95 7.08
C ALA A 303 -6.81 -14.21 6.10
N SER A 304 -6.96 -15.43 5.60
CA SER A 304 -8.11 -15.86 4.77
C SER A 304 -9.47 -15.83 5.49
N HIS A 305 -9.49 -15.80 6.83
CA HIS A 305 -10.70 -15.66 7.66
C HIS A 305 -10.93 -14.19 8.10
N ILE A 306 -10.07 -13.27 7.68
CA ILE A 306 -10.16 -11.84 8.00
C ILE A 306 -10.61 -11.07 6.75
N TRP A 307 -11.58 -10.18 6.95
CA TRP A 307 -12.01 -9.18 5.99
C TRP A 307 -11.71 -7.79 6.54
N VAL A 308 -11.40 -6.86 5.64
CA VAL A 308 -11.23 -5.43 5.93
C VAL A 308 -12.18 -4.60 5.07
N SER A 309 -12.68 -3.50 5.60
CA SER A 309 -13.64 -2.65 4.90
C SER A 309 -13.42 -1.18 5.24
N ASP A 310 -13.25 -0.36 4.20
CA ASP A 310 -13.09 1.08 4.30
C ASP A 310 -13.66 1.79 3.06
N ILE A 311 -14.05 3.06 3.21
CA ILE A 311 -14.47 3.91 2.09
C ILE A 311 -13.27 4.44 1.32
N ASP A 312 -12.12 4.65 1.97
CA ASP A 312 -10.85 4.72 1.26
C ASP A 312 -10.49 3.32 0.76
N ALA A 313 -11.00 3.02 -0.43
CA ALA A 313 -10.55 1.90 -1.26
C ALA A 313 -9.02 1.79 -1.23
N THR A 314 -8.30 2.92 -1.31
CA THR A 314 -6.83 2.93 -1.36
C THR A 314 -6.18 2.33 -0.11
N ALA A 315 -6.89 2.30 1.03
CA ALA A 315 -6.51 1.64 2.26
C ALA A 315 -6.86 0.14 2.30
N VAL A 316 -8.12 -0.25 2.00
CA VAL A 316 -8.63 -1.64 1.99
C VAL A 316 -7.65 -2.61 1.33
N LYS A 317 -7.17 -2.22 0.15
CA LYS A 317 -6.47 -3.13 -0.75
C LYS A 317 -4.95 -3.02 -0.62
N PHE A 318 -4.44 -1.94 0.02
CA PHE A 318 -3.10 -1.94 0.61
C PHE A 318 -2.99 -3.07 1.64
N GLN A 319 -4.01 -3.23 2.48
CA GLN A 319 -4.05 -4.32 3.45
C GLN A 319 -4.15 -5.69 2.79
N MET A 320 -4.99 -5.90 1.77
CA MET A 320 -4.98 -7.17 1.00
C MET A 320 -3.58 -7.49 0.43
N ALA A 321 -2.84 -6.49 -0.05
CA ALA A 321 -1.50 -6.66 -0.59
C ALA A 321 -0.40 -6.88 0.47
N GLN A 322 -0.52 -6.30 1.68
CA GLN A 322 0.44 -6.47 2.78
C GLN A 322 0.17 -7.74 3.61
N PHE A 323 -1.10 -8.02 3.89
CA PHE A 323 -1.53 -8.95 4.92
C PHE A 323 -2.14 -10.24 4.37
N GLY A 324 -2.47 -10.29 3.07
CA GLY A 324 -3.13 -11.46 2.46
C GLY A 324 -4.58 -11.67 2.90
N VAL A 325 -5.16 -10.68 3.61
CA VAL A 325 -6.57 -10.65 4.04
C VAL A 325 -7.52 -10.54 2.85
N ASN A 326 -8.82 -10.60 3.12
CA ASN A 326 -9.88 -10.24 2.18
C ASN A 326 -10.28 -8.76 2.36
N GLY A 327 -10.91 -8.16 1.35
CA GLY A 327 -11.23 -6.73 1.32
C GLY A 327 -12.60 -6.46 0.71
N ILE A 328 -13.30 -5.45 1.23
CA ILE A 328 -14.58 -4.93 0.75
C ILE A 328 -14.45 -3.41 0.66
N VAL A 329 -14.79 -2.82 -0.49
CA VAL A 329 -14.83 -1.35 -0.61
C VAL A 329 -16.16 -0.85 -0.05
N SER A 330 -16.10 0.10 0.87
CA SER A 330 -17.29 0.72 1.44
C SER A 330 -17.78 1.91 0.59
N THR A 331 -18.87 2.51 1.05
CA THR A 331 -19.61 3.62 0.43
C THR A 331 -20.02 4.60 1.55
N THR A 332 -20.58 5.76 1.22
CA THR A 332 -21.27 6.61 2.21
C THR A 332 -22.66 6.07 2.56
N ASN A 333 -23.31 5.36 1.64
CA ASN A 333 -24.70 4.90 1.76
C ASN A 333 -24.78 3.43 2.26
N PRO A 334 -25.32 3.15 3.46
CA PRO A 334 -25.43 1.78 3.99
C PRO A 334 -26.20 0.80 3.10
N GLU A 335 -27.16 1.29 2.32
CA GLU A 335 -27.98 0.46 1.43
C GLU A 335 -27.15 -0.12 0.28
N GLU A 336 -26.20 0.67 -0.25
CA GLU A 336 -25.28 0.29 -1.32
C GLU A 336 -24.12 -0.62 -0.89
N TYR A 337 -23.83 -0.73 0.42
CA TYR A 337 -22.72 -1.55 0.92
C TYR A 337 -22.93 -3.04 0.59
N ASN A 338 -22.22 -3.56 -0.41
CA ASN A 338 -22.53 -4.89 -0.96
C ASN A 338 -21.68 -5.99 -0.31
N SER A 339 -22.32 -6.89 0.41
CA SER A 339 -21.72 -8.12 0.94
C SER A 339 -22.79 -9.17 1.24
N ASP A 340 -22.74 -10.31 0.54
CA ASP A 340 -23.62 -11.46 0.81
C ASP A 340 -23.16 -12.29 2.03
N ARG A 341 -21.95 -12.04 2.54
CA ARG A 341 -21.33 -12.80 3.63
C ARG A 341 -21.98 -12.51 5.00
N ARG A 342 -21.78 -13.43 5.94
CA ARG A 342 -21.96 -13.19 7.38
C ARG A 342 -20.63 -13.31 8.14
N PHE A 343 -20.56 -12.62 9.26
CA PHE A 343 -19.36 -12.49 10.09
C PHE A 343 -19.64 -12.83 11.55
N ASP A 344 -18.79 -13.65 12.14
CA ASP A 344 -18.91 -14.12 13.52
C ASP A 344 -18.50 -13.01 14.50
N VAL A 345 -17.58 -12.14 14.06
CA VAL A 345 -17.25 -10.86 14.70
C VAL A 345 -17.14 -9.77 13.64
N ILE A 346 -17.84 -8.66 13.85
CA ILE A 346 -17.59 -7.38 13.18
C ILE A 346 -17.05 -6.40 14.21
N VAL A 347 -15.99 -5.66 13.87
CA VAL A 347 -15.43 -4.56 14.66
C VAL A 347 -15.54 -3.27 13.86
N ALA A 348 -16.26 -2.27 14.40
CA ALA A 348 -16.34 -0.91 13.86
C ALA A 348 -15.65 0.06 14.83
N SER A 349 -14.32 -0.03 14.88
CA SER A 349 -13.46 0.74 15.80
C SER A 349 -13.36 2.19 15.35
N SER A 350 -13.89 3.11 16.16
CA SER A 350 -13.88 4.55 15.89
C SER A 350 -14.56 4.91 14.56
N PHE A 351 -15.68 4.26 14.24
CA PHE A 351 -16.53 4.60 13.09
C PHE A 351 -17.75 5.43 13.52
N PHE A 352 -18.55 4.89 14.44
CA PHE A 352 -19.75 5.56 14.95
C PHE A 352 -19.44 6.85 15.75
N SER A 353 -18.17 7.06 16.13
CA SER A 353 -17.66 8.31 16.68
C SER A 353 -17.45 9.43 15.66
N HIS A 354 -17.67 9.19 14.36
CA HIS A 354 -17.45 10.16 13.27
C HIS A 354 -18.60 10.30 12.26
N ILE A 355 -19.64 9.44 12.29
CA ILE A 355 -20.76 9.53 11.34
C ILE A 355 -21.96 10.34 11.89
N PRO A 356 -22.63 11.14 11.06
CA PRO A 356 -23.80 11.91 11.47
C PRO A 356 -25.05 11.03 11.70
N GLU A 357 -25.99 11.55 12.49
CA GLU A 357 -27.27 10.91 12.84
C GLU A 357 -28.01 10.31 11.62
N LYS A 358 -28.07 11.06 10.51
CA LYS A 358 -28.74 10.66 9.24
C LYS A 358 -28.30 9.30 8.68
N THR A 359 -27.09 8.82 9.01
CA THR A 359 -26.57 7.52 8.57
C THR A 359 -26.30 6.55 9.72
N PHE A 360 -26.34 7.00 10.99
CA PHE A 360 -26.01 6.19 12.17
C PHE A 360 -26.87 4.92 12.27
N THR A 361 -28.20 5.06 12.39
CA THR A 361 -29.11 3.90 12.51
C THR A 361 -29.02 2.98 11.29
N LYS A 362 -28.93 3.54 10.08
CA LYS A 362 -28.81 2.76 8.84
C LYS A 362 -27.49 1.97 8.77
N TRP A 363 -26.36 2.54 9.19
CA TRP A 363 -25.08 1.81 9.29
C TRP A 363 -25.14 0.72 10.36
N MET A 364 -25.74 1.00 11.52
CA MET A 364 -25.93 0.00 12.57
C MET A 364 -26.80 -1.17 12.07
N GLN A 365 -27.91 -0.86 11.36
CA GLN A 365 -28.77 -1.86 10.73
C GLN A 365 -28.00 -2.70 9.70
N LYS A 366 -27.20 -2.05 8.85
CA LYS A 366 -26.44 -2.74 7.81
C LYS A 366 -25.40 -3.68 8.43
N LEU A 367 -24.60 -3.21 9.39
CA LEU A 367 -23.58 -4.03 10.04
C LEU A 367 -24.22 -5.18 10.83
N TYR A 368 -25.29 -4.93 11.60
CA TYR A 368 -25.99 -6.00 12.32
C TYR A 368 -26.66 -7.04 11.39
N SER A 369 -27.13 -6.63 10.21
CA SER A 369 -27.63 -7.57 9.20
C SER A 369 -26.57 -8.57 8.74
N LEU A 370 -25.30 -8.16 8.74
CA LEU A 370 -24.13 -8.96 8.34
C LEU A 370 -23.52 -9.80 9.47
N VAL A 371 -23.95 -9.65 10.71
CA VAL A 371 -23.52 -10.53 11.82
C VAL A 371 -24.15 -11.92 11.64
N SER A 372 -23.36 -12.98 11.82
CA SER A 372 -23.81 -14.38 11.86
C SER A 372 -24.84 -14.62 12.98
N PRO A 373 -25.70 -15.66 12.90
CA PRO A 373 -26.33 -16.21 14.09
C PRO A 373 -25.24 -16.58 15.12
N ASN A 374 -25.49 -16.32 16.40
CA ASN A 374 -24.46 -16.34 17.46
C ASN A 374 -23.24 -15.42 17.21
N GLY A 375 -23.24 -14.51 16.24
CA GLY A 375 -22.15 -13.56 16.00
C GLY A 375 -22.22 -12.31 16.89
N MET A 376 -21.22 -11.43 16.84
CA MET A 376 -21.27 -10.13 17.51
C MET A 376 -20.87 -8.95 16.60
N LEU A 377 -21.43 -7.78 16.91
CA LEU A 377 -20.92 -6.49 16.46
C LEU A 377 -20.32 -5.75 17.66
N ILE A 378 -19.01 -5.48 17.60
CA ILE A 378 -18.29 -4.60 18.51
C ILE A 378 -18.16 -3.24 17.81
N PHE A 379 -18.54 -2.16 18.45
CA PHE A 379 -18.33 -0.80 17.92
C PHE A 379 -18.00 0.20 19.01
N SER A 380 -17.48 1.37 18.64
CA SER A 380 -17.16 2.43 19.61
C SER A 380 -17.68 3.81 19.24
N VAL A 381 -17.91 4.62 20.27
CA VAL A 381 -18.48 5.97 20.19
C VAL A 381 -17.76 6.93 21.15
N HIS A 382 -17.86 8.24 20.90
CA HIS A 382 -17.62 9.22 21.97
C HIS A 382 -18.90 9.36 22.80
N ASP A 383 -18.82 9.09 24.10
CA ASP A 383 -19.90 9.43 25.03
C ASP A 383 -19.99 10.96 25.20
N ARG A 384 -21.21 11.48 25.38
CA ARG A 384 -21.50 12.91 25.54
C ARG A 384 -20.70 13.59 26.66
N SER A 385 -20.24 12.89 27.70
CA SER A 385 -19.38 13.45 28.75
C SER A 385 -18.01 13.93 28.25
N LEU A 386 -17.58 13.54 27.03
CA LEU A 386 -16.40 14.07 26.37
C LEU A 386 -16.62 15.47 25.74
N PHE A 387 -17.88 15.91 25.58
CA PHE A 387 -18.24 17.24 25.09
C PHE A 387 -19.45 17.80 25.86
N PRO A 388 -19.27 18.23 27.13
CA PRO A 388 -20.38 18.63 28.00
C PRO A 388 -21.23 19.80 27.48
N ASP A 389 -20.68 20.62 26.59
CA ASP A 389 -21.33 21.80 26.03
C ASP A 389 -22.39 21.47 24.96
N SER A 390 -22.59 20.19 24.57
CA SER A 390 -23.71 19.80 23.72
C SER A 390 -25.03 19.84 24.49
N LEU A 391 -25.73 20.97 24.39
CA LEU A 391 -27.04 21.21 24.99
C LEU A 391 -28.09 20.18 24.54
N ASN A 392 -28.65 19.46 25.52
CA ASN A 392 -29.89 18.65 25.48
C ASN A 392 -30.06 17.54 24.42
N ALA A 393 -29.22 17.44 23.40
CA ALA A 393 -29.34 16.42 22.37
C ALA A 393 -28.90 15.02 22.85
N GLU A 394 -29.50 13.97 22.28
CA GLU A 394 -29.10 12.58 22.49
C GLU A 394 -27.95 12.15 21.56
N ILE A 395 -27.82 12.81 20.40
CA ILE A 395 -26.69 12.75 19.47
C ILE A 395 -26.30 14.17 19.05
N TYR A 396 -24.99 14.43 18.94
CA TYR A 396 -24.45 15.72 18.52
C TYR A 396 -23.31 15.51 17.51
N PHE A 397 -23.47 16.05 16.30
CA PHE A 397 -22.51 15.94 15.21
C PHE A 397 -21.85 17.28 14.90
N ILE A 398 -20.52 17.31 14.91
CA ILE A 398 -19.70 18.44 14.50
C ILE A 398 -19.11 18.13 13.12
N PRO A 399 -19.34 18.93 12.07
CA PRO A 399 -18.74 18.76 10.74
C PRO A 399 -17.26 19.22 10.71
N GLN A 400 -16.46 18.63 11.59
CA GLN A 400 -15.02 18.81 11.69
C GLN A 400 -14.38 17.42 11.83
N SER A 401 -13.37 17.16 10.99
CA SER A 401 -12.58 15.93 11.02
C SER A 401 -11.11 16.24 10.76
N GLU A 402 -10.29 15.38 11.33
CA GLU A 402 -8.87 15.15 11.09
C GLU A 402 -8.53 14.64 9.69
N SER A 403 -9.47 14.00 8.97
CA SER A 403 -9.28 13.54 7.59
C SER A 403 -9.22 14.72 6.62
N GLN A 404 -8.35 14.59 5.62
CA GLN A 404 -8.16 15.60 4.57
C GLN A 404 -8.98 15.31 3.31
N TYR A 405 -9.58 14.12 3.19
CA TYR A 405 -10.19 13.63 1.95
C TYR A 405 -11.69 13.33 2.04
N LEU A 406 -12.22 13.03 3.23
CA LEU A 406 -13.65 12.75 3.43
C LEU A 406 -14.48 14.05 3.52
N ASP A 407 -15.74 14.00 3.07
CA ASP A 407 -16.67 15.12 3.23
C ASP A 407 -17.03 15.28 4.72
N ARG A 408 -16.84 16.49 5.25
CA ARG A 408 -17.14 16.83 6.65
C ARG A 408 -18.63 16.72 7.01
N GLN A 409 -19.52 16.60 6.03
CA GLN A 409 -20.94 16.32 6.23
C GLN A 409 -21.29 14.82 6.26
N GLU A 410 -20.34 13.93 5.95
CA GLU A 410 -20.48 12.47 6.06
C GLU A 410 -19.53 11.85 7.10
N TYR A 411 -18.37 12.50 7.35
CA TYR A 411 -17.37 12.10 8.33
C TYR A 411 -16.85 13.33 9.10
N GLY A 412 -17.20 13.43 10.38
CA GLY A 412 -16.92 14.56 11.27
C GLY A 412 -16.50 14.09 12.66
N THR A 413 -17.07 14.67 13.71
CA THR A 413 -16.92 14.22 15.10
C THR A 413 -18.30 14.08 15.74
N THR A 414 -18.61 12.91 16.29
CA THR A 414 -19.94 12.57 16.81
C THR A 414 -19.87 12.20 18.28
N TYR A 415 -20.77 12.76 19.08
CA TYR A 415 -20.98 12.43 20.49
C TYR A 415 -22.41 11.91 20.68
N VAL A 416 -22.60 10.89 21.51
CA VAL A 416 -23.90 10.26 21.77
C VAL A 416 -24.11 9.96 23.25
N THR A 417 -25.37 9.80 23.66
CA THR A 417 -25.72 9.24 24.98
C THR A 417 -26.04 7.74 24.88
N GLU A 418 -26.11 7.05 26.02
CA GLU A 418 -26.54 5.64 26.02
C GLU A 418 -28.03 5.48 25.71
N GLU A 419 -28.87 6.48 26.02
CA GLU A 419 -30.28 6.50 25.62
C GLU A 419 -30.43 6.52 24.09
N PHE A 420 -29.55 7.22 23.36
CA PHE A 420 -29.51 7.16 21.90
C PHE A 420 -29.11 5.75 21.41
N VAL A 421 -27.95 5.28 21.87
CA VAL A 421 -27.37 4.02 21.36
C VAL A 421 -28.24 2.81 21.71
N SER A 422 -28.86 2.78 22.89
CA SER A 422 -29.78 1.71 23.29
C SER A 422 -31.07 1.68 22.48
N LYS A 423 -31.67 2.84 22.15
CA LYS A 423 -32.81 2.92 21.21
C LYS A 423 -32.45 2.39 19.84
N VAL A 424 -31.32 2.84 19.28
CA VAL A 424 -30.82 2.37 17.97
C VAL A 424 -30.58 0.87 17.97
N ILE A 425 -30.01 0.31 19.04
CA ILE A 425 -29.85 -1.15 19.19
C ILE A 425 -31.21 -1.85 19.24
N GLN A 426 -32.18 -1.35 20.02
CA GLN A 426 -33.51 -1.96 20.10
C GLN A 426 -34.23 -1.96 18.73
N GLU A 427 -34.22 -0.83 18.03
CA GLU A 427 -34.79 -0.68 16.68
C GLU A 427 -34.16 -1.64 15.66
N VAL A 428 -32.82 -1.63 15.58
CA VAL A 428 -32.06 -2.44 14.61
C VAL A 428 -32.21 -3.95 14.84
N THR A 429 -32.43 -4.36 16.08
CA THR A 429 -32.38 -5.77 16.48
C THR A 429 -33.75 -6.35 16.84
N GLY A 430 -34.84 -5.59 16.67
CA GLY A 430 -36.19 -5.98 17.11
C GLY A 430 -36.32 -6.19 18.62
N GLY A 431 -35.32 -5.79 19.41
CA GLY A 431 -35.18 -6.13 20.83
C GLY A 431 -34.62 -7.53 21.12
N GLU A 432 -34.24 -8.31 20.10
CA GLU A 432 -33.77 -9.69 20.26
C GLU A 432 -32.31 -9.79 20.72
N ALA A 433 -31.48 -8.78 20.40
CA ALA A 433 -30.06 -8.80 20.73
C ALA A 433 -29.78 -8.39 22.18
N LYS A 434 -28.76 -9.02 22.78
CA LYS A 434 -28.22 -8.60 24.08
C LYS A 434 -27.01 -7.71 23.88
N TYR A 435 -27.03 -6.50 24.43
CA TYR A 435 -25.90 -5.58 24.38
C TYR A 435 -25.20 -5.40 25.74
N GLN A 436 -23.92 -5.05 25.71
CA GLN A 436 -23.15 -4.54 26.86
C GLN A 436 -22.42 -3.26 26.46
N ARG A 437 -22.49 -2.21 27.29
CA ARG A 437 -21.61 -1.04 27.25
C ARG A 437 -20.38 -1.26 28.13
N LEU A 438 -19.21 -0.81 27.67
CA LEU A 438 -17.97 -0.71 28.43
C LEU A 438 -17.44 0.73 28.36
N PRO A 439 -17.70 1.57 29.39
CA PRO A 439 -17.25 2.95 29.41
C PRO A 439 -15.73 3.08 29.29
N LYS A 440 -15.27 3.93 28.36
CA LYS A 440 -13.86 4.15 28.00
C LYS A 440 -13.09 2.87 27.64
N GLY A 441 -13.79 1.82 27.21
CA GLY A 441 -13.21 0.52 26.87
C GLY A 441 -12.18 0.55 25.74
N LEU A 442 -12.33 1.48 24.78
CA LEU A 442 -11.38 1.63 23.67
C LEU A 442 -10.37 2.74 23.95
N CYS A 443 -9.09 2.36 24.04
CA CYS A 443 -7.96 3.27 24.26
C CYS A 443 -8.11 4.23 25.46
N LYS A 444 -8.92 3.87 26.47
CA LYS A 444 -9.27 4.72 27.63
C LYS A 444 -10.01 6.02 27.28
N HIS A 445 -10.56 6.11 26.07
CA HIS A 445 -11.19 7.33 25.54
C HIS A 445 -12.61 7.08 25.03
N GLN A 446 -12.80 6.16 24.08
CA GLN A 446 -14.10 5.83 23.52
C GLN A 446 -14.77 4.68 24.26
N ASP A 447 -16.10 4.71 24.31
CA ASP A 447 -16.93 3.65 24.88
C ASP A 447 -17.08 2.52 23.88
N ILE A 448 -17.00 1.26 24.33
CA ILE A 448 -17.29 0.09 23.49
C ILE A 448 -18.71 -0.40 23.76
N TYR A 449 -19.45 -0.68 22.70
CA TYR A 449 -20.70 -1.44 22.74
C TYR A 449 -20.49 -2.80 22.07
N ILE A 450 -20.89 -3.87 22.73
CA ILE A 450 -20.89 -5.24 22.20
C ILE A 450 -22.34 -5.67 22.04
N VAL A 451 -22.78 -5.92 20.81
CA VAL A 451 -24.13 -6.42 20.49
C VAL A 451 -24.02 -7.88 20.05
N ASN A 452 -24.51 -8.80 20.88
CA ASN A 452 -24.55 -10.23 20.56
C ASN A 452 -25.86 -10.56 19.85
N LYS A 453 -25.75 -11.14 18.66
CA LYS A 453 -26.85 -11.74 17.92
C LYS A 453 -27.07 -13.16 18.43
N LEU A 454 -28.32 -13.52 18.70
CA LEU A 454 -28.69 -14.88 19.13
C LEU A 454 -28.92 -15.77 17.90
N ASP A 455 -28.90 -17.09 18.09
CA ASP A 455 -29.73 -17.98 17.26
C ASP A 455 -31.20 -17.78 17.66
N VAL A 456 -32.08 -17.63 16.66
CA VAL A 456 -33.53 -17.42 16.79
C VAL A 456 -34.24 -18.24 15.71
#